data_AF-A0A1H2NSI3-F1
#
_entry.id   AF-A0A1H2NSI3-F1
#
_cell.length_a   1.000
_cell.length_b   1.000
_cell.length_c   1.000
_cell.angle_alpha   90.00
_cell.angle_beta   90.00
_cell.angle_gamma   90.00
#
_symmetry.space_group_name_H-M   'P 1'
#
loop_
_entity.id
_entity.type
_entity.pdbx_description
1 polymer ?
#
loop_
_entity_poly.entity_id
_entity_poly.type
_entity_poly.pdbx_seq_one_letter_code
_entity_poly.pdbx_strand_id
1 'polypeptide(L)'
;MNQLKQQQAALIQELETLEEGLPQLEAEWRNAPSGFSANGNVIGSPESREAMEKLSSVKARIDAIPGELASIDRKLQHLERLEKIGQIKADAIQAMTDAIAEVEALERKKSHLSERFQTIQSEADQALEKAQQAERDAATSYAKCLASGDAEGEKSASGEMQKAAKQLATTDEQVRRQDLILGALQVELDTLEAQITNARQRGDEAKTAALSAVGFALDEEWNAVTEQLLAVGARLLAVSYQKGGMGEGLSGLEVPRFGPFHSRLERSDFAAAARNISLEQLLAA
;
A
#
# COMPACT_ATOMS: atom_id res chain seq x y z
N MET A 1 -12.20 -21.94 9.09
CA MET A 1 -11.20 -22.29 8.04
C MET A 1 -11.34 -23.73 7.53
N ASN A 2 -11.29 -24.76 8.39
CA ASN A 2 -11.30 -26.17 7.95
C ASN A 2 -12.55 -26.57 7.12
N GLN A 3 -13.74 -26.09 7.51
CA GLN A 3 -14.97 -26.35 6.75
C GLN A 3 -14.93 -25.78 5.32
N LEU A 4 -14.39 -24.57 5.13
CA LEU A 4 -14.24 -23.96 3.81
C LEU A 4 -13.25 -24.75 2.93
N LYS A 5 -12.14 -25.24 3.52
CA LYS A 5 -11.19 -26.10 2.81
C LYS A 5 -11.81 -27.44 2.40
N GLN A 6 -12.65 -28.02 3.25
CA GLN A 6 -13.41 -29.23 2.90
C GLN A 6 -14.41 -28.97 1.77
N GLN A 7 -15.14 -27.84 1.82
CA GLN A 7 -16.06 -27.44 0.75
C GLN A 7 -15.33 -27.20 -0.57
N GLN A 8 -14.17 -26.54 -0.54
CA GLN A 8 -13.33 -26.36 -1.72
C GLN A 8 -12.92 -27.70 -2.34
N ALA A 9 -12.41 -28.64 -1.52
CA ALA A 9 -12.01 -29.96 -1.98
C ALA A 9 -13.21 -30.73 -2.59
N ALA A 10 -14.38 -30.64 -1.95
CA ALA A 10 -15.60 -31.27 -2.45
C ALA A 10 -16.05 -30.70 -3.81
N LEU A 11 -15.96 -29.38 -4.00
CA LEU A 11 -16.30 -28.72 -5.28
C LEU A 11 -15.30 -29.05 -6.39
N ILE A 12 -14.00 -29.15 -6.06
CA ILE A 12 -12.98 -29.58 -7.03
C ILE A 12 -13.27 -31.01 -7.48
N GLN A 13 -13.53 -31.91 -6.52
CA GLN A 13 -13.89 -33.29 -6.82
C GLN A 13 -15.19 -33.38 -7.63
N GLU A 14 -16.21 -32.59 -7.27
CA GLU A 14 -17.47 -32.51 -8.03
C GLU A 14 -17.19 -32.09 -9.48
N LEU A 15 -16.42 -31.03 -9.69
CA LEU A 15 -16.06 -30.53 -11.02
C LEU A 15 -15.36 -31.62 -11.85
N GLU A 16 -14.35 -32.27 -11.29
CA GLU A 16 -13.63 -33.37 -11.94
C GLU A 16 -14.61 -34.49 -12.34
N THR A 17 -15.49 -34.92 -11.43
CA THR A 17 -16.47 -35.99 -11.74
C THR A 17 -17.48 -35.58 -12.83
N LEU A 18 -17.91 -34.31 -12.85
CA LEU A 18 -18.85 -33.80 -13.83
C LEU A 18 -18.19 -33.66 -15.22
N GLU A 19 -16.94 -33.20 -15.27
CA GLU A 19 -16.15 -33.08 -16.48
C GLU A 19 -15.83 -34.45 -17.09
N GLU A 20 -15.49 -35.45 -16.26
CA GLU A 20 -15.28 -36.84 -16.70
C GLU A 20 -16.55 -37.48 -17.26
N GLY A 21 -17.72 -37.19 -16.68
CA GLY A 21 -19.01 -37.69 -17.13
C GLY A 21 -19.60 -36.97 -18.35
N LEU A 22 -19.09 -35.78 -18.68
CA LEU A 22 -19.64 -34.92 -19.74
C LEU A 22 -19.67 -35.58 -21.13
N PRO A 23 -18.59 -36.25 -21.61
CA PRO A 23 -18.58 -36.87 -22.94
C PRO A 23 -19.65 -37.96 -23.09
N GLN A 24 -19.95 -38.69 -22.02
CA GLN A 24 -20.98 -39.73 -22.03
C GLN A 24 -22.37 -39.10 -22.18
N LEU A 25 -22.67 -38.05 -21.41
CA LEU A 25 -23.94 -37.32 -21.52
C LEU A 25 -24.13 -36.66 -22.90
N GLU A 26 -23.05 -36.15 -23.50
CA GLU A 26 -23.08 -35.63 -24.86
C GLU A 26 -23.37 -36.72 -25.90
N ALA A 27 -22.81 -37.92 -25.73
CA ALA A 27 -23.10 -39.06 -26.58
C ALA A 27 -24.55 -39.55 -26.40
N GLU A 28 -25.05 -39.61 -25.17
CA GLU A 28 -26.44 -39.99 -24.86
C GLU A 28 -27.44 -39.02 -25.50
N TRP A 29 -27.20 -37.70 -25.41
CA TRP A 29 -28.05 -36.70 -26.07
C TRP A 29 -27.99 -36.80 -27.59
N ARG A 30 -26.81 -36.99 -28.18
CA ARG A 30 -26.64 -37.14 -29.65
C ARG A 30 -27.30 -38.41 -30.19
N ASN A 31 -27.29 -39.48 -29.42
CA ASN A 31 -27.84 -40.78 -29.81
C ASN A 31 -29.31 -40.96 -29.39
N ALA A 32 -29.89 -40.00 -28.68
CA ALA A 32 -31.27 -40.09 -28.24
C ALA A 32 -32.24 -40.10 -29.45
N PRO A 33 -33.29 -40.95 -29.42
CA PRO A 33 -34.25 -41.03 -30.50
C PRO A 33 -34.93 -39.68 -30.72
N SER A 34 -35.32 -39.41 -31.96
CA SER A 34 -36.07 -38.20 -32.29
C SER A 34 -37.35 -38.57 -33.04
N GLY A 35 -38.46 -37.95 -32.63
CA GLY A 35 -39.71 -38.00 -33.37
C GLY A 35 -39.64 -37.07 -34.59
N PHE A 36 -40.37 -37.44 -35.64
CA PHE A 36 -40.49 -36.65 -36.86
C PHE A 36 -41.95 -36.25 -37.07
N SER A 37 -42.18 -35.05 -37.58
CA SER A 37 -43.49 -34.55 -37.96
C SER A 37 -43.99 -35.27 -39.20
N ALA A 38 -45.29 -35.17 -39.48
CA ALA A 38 -45.87 -35.66 -40.73
C ALA A 38 -45.21 -35.04 -41.99
N ASN A 39 -44.55 -33.89 -41.84
CA ASN A 39 -43.82 -33.20 -42.91
C ASN A 39 -42.31 -33.54 -42.92
N GLY A 40 -41.86 -34.50 -42.10
CA GLY A 40 -40.46 -34.92 -42.00
C GLY A 40 -39.56 -34.03 -41.13
N ASN A 41 -40.12 -33.07 -40.39
CA ASN A 41 -39.33 -32.20 -39.50
C ASN A 41 -39.05 -32.89 -38.17
N VAL A 42 -37.83 -32.82 -37.65
CA VAL A 42 -37.50 -33.30 -36.31
C VAL A 42 -38.31 -32.52 -35.27
N ILE A 43 -39.12 -33.21 -34.46
CA ILE A 43 -39.86 -32.64 -33.32
C ILE A 43 -39.19 -33.02 -31.98
N GLY A 44 -38.21 -33.94 -32.01
CA GLY A 44 -37.57 -34.50 -30.82
C GLY A 44 -38.39 -35.62 -30.19
N SER A 45 -37.93 -36.16 -29.07
CA SER A 45 -38.64 -37.16 -28.27
C SER A 45 -38.56 -36.81 -26.78
N PRO A 46 -39.44 -37.37 -25.92
CA PRO A 46 -39.31 -37.25 -24.48
C PRO A 46 -37.91 -37.64 -23.97
N GLU A 47 -37.34 -38.72 -24.51
CA GLU A 47 -36.01 -39.22 -24.16
C GLU A 47 -34.90 -38.25 -24.59
N SER A 48 -34.99 -37.68 -25.79
CA SER A 48 -34.03 -36.66 -26.26
C SER A 48 -34.10 -35.38 -25.42
N ARG A 49 -35.31 -35.00 -24.99
CA ARG A 49 -35.50 -33.85 -24.10
C ARG A 49 -34.93 -34.11 -22.71
N GLU A 50 -35.15 -35.29 -22.14
CA GLU A 50 -34.57 -35.67 -20.85
C GLU A 50 -33.03 -35.71 -20.89
N ALA A 51 -32.45 -36.27 -21.95
CA ALA A 51 -31.00 -36.27 -22.16
C ALA A 51 -30.44 -34.85 -22.31
N MET A 52 -31.16 -33.97 -23.02
CA MET A 52 -30.80 -32.55 -23.15
C MET A 52 -30.84 -31.83 -21.80
N GLU A 53 -31.88 -32.07 -20.99
CA GLU A 53 -32.03 -31.45 -19.67
C GLU A 53 -30.93 -31.91 -18.70
N LYS A 54 -30.56 -33.19 -18.71
CA LYS A 54 -29.42 -33.72 -17.93
C LYS A 54 -28.09 -33.10 -18.36
N LEU A 55 -27.83 -33.03 -19.67
CA LEU A 55 -26.60 -32.41 -20.18
C LEU A 55 -26.55 -30.91 -19.83
N SER A 56 -27.68 -30.22 -19.97
CA SER A 56 -27.79 -28.79 -19.67
C SER A 56 -27.59 -28.51 -18.18
N SER A 57 -28.13 -29.35 -17.28
CA SER A 57 -27.96 -29.16 -15.84
C SER A 57 -26.52 -29.40 -15.39
N VAL A 58 -25.87 -30.43 -15.94
CA VAL A 58 -24.44 -30.70 -15.68
C VAL A 58 -23.56 -29.57 -16.19
N LYS A 59 -23.77 -29.10 -17.43
CA LYS A 59 -23.02 -27.94 -17.97
C LYS A 59 -23.21 -26.68 -17.13
N ALA A 60 -24.46 -26.38 -16.75
CA ALA A 60 -24.74 -25.25 -15.87
C ALA A 60 -24.05 -25.40 -14.50
N ARG A 61 -23.95 -26.61 -13.95
CA ARG A 61 -23.23 -26.87 -12.70
C ARG A 61 -21.72 -26.69 -12.85
N ILE A 62 -21.12 -27.22 -13.91
CA ILE A 62 -19.71 -27.01 -14.27
C ILE A 62 -19.40 -25.52 -14.37
N ASP A 63 -20.24 -24.75 -15.06
CA ASP A 63 -20.05 -23.30 -15.21
C ASP A 63 -20.18 -22.52 -13.89
N ALA A 64 -20.97 -23.03 -12.93
CA ALA A 64 -21.20 -22.38 -11.65
C ALA A 64 -20.07 -22.63 -10.62
N ILE A 65 -19.47 -23.83 -10.61
CA ILE A 65 -18.47 -24.24 -9.61
C ILE A 65 -17.27 -23.28 -9.53
N PRO A 66 -16.66 -22.78 -10.64
CA PRO A 66 -15.56 -21.83 -10.57
C PRO A 66 -15.89 -20.54 -9.80
N GLY A 67 -17.12 -20.04 -9.93
CA GLY A 67 -17.59 -18.87 -9.18
C GLY A 67 -17.70 -19.14 -7.68
N GLU A 68 -18.16 -20.34 -7.30
CA GLU A 68 -18.22 -20.80 -5.91
C GLU A 68 -16.82 -20.95 -5.31
N LEU A 69 -15.89 -21.58 -6.05
CA LEU A 69 -14.49 -21.71 -5.66
C LEU A 69 -13.83 -20.35 -5.42
N ALA A 70 -14.00 -19.40 -6.36
CA ALA A 70 -13.46 -18.05 -6.22
C ALA A 70 -14.07 -17.29 -5.01
N SER A 71 -15.29 -17.61 -4.60
CA SER A 71 -15.91 -17.07 -3.38
C SER A 71 -15.27 -17.66 -2.12
N ILE A 72 -15.06 -18.99 -2.11
CA ILE A 72 -14.39 -19.69 -1.00
C ILE A 72 -12.95 -19.21 -0.84
N ASP A 73 -12.21 -19.03 -1.94
CA ASP A 73 -10.83 -18.52 -1.90
C ASP A 73 -10.76 -17.13 -1.27
N ARG A 74 -11.66 -16.21 -1.66
CA ARG A 74 -11.75 -14.88 -1.04
C ARG A 74 -12.00 -14.97 0.46
N LYS A 75 -12.89 -15.88 0.89
CA LYS A 75 -13.18 -16.12 2.31
C LYS A 75 -11.97 -16.69 3.07
N LEU A 76 -11.24 -17.63 2.47
CA LEU A 76 -10.02 -18.19 3.06
C LEU A 76 -8.93 -17.12 3.20
N GLN A 77 -8.64 -16.37 2.14
CA GLN A 77 -7.67 -15.26 2.17
C GLN A 77 -8.02 -14.22 3.24
N HIS A 78 -9.31 -13.91 3.40
CA HIS A 78 -9.76 -13.00 4.43
C HIS A 78 -9.49 -13.54 5.85
N LEU A 79 -9.79 -14.81 6.12
CA LEU A 79 -9.48 -15.43 7.42
C LEU A 79 -7.97 -15.50 7.70
N GLU A 80 -7.16 -15.83 6.70
CA GLU A 80 -5.70 -15.84 6.84
C GLU A 80 -5.14 -14.44 7.13
N ARG A 81 -5.72 -13.42 6.49
CA ARG A 81 -5.36 -12.03 6.77
C ARG A 81 -5.78 -11.62 8.18
N LEU A 82 -6.96 -12.03 8.63
CA LEU A 82 -7.47 -11.77 9.98
C LEU A 82 -6.53 -12.35 11.05
N GLU A 83 -6.06 -13.59 10.86
CA GLU A 83 -5.10 -14.21 11.79
C GLU A 83 -3.77 -13.43 11.88
N LYS A 84 -3.34 -12.83 10.77
CA LYS A 84 -2.05 -12.13 10.67
C LYS A 84 -2.14 -10.62 10.92
N ILE A 85 -3.34 -10.04 11.02
CA ILE A 85 -3.51 -8.58 10.96
C ILE A 85 -2.81 -7.86 12.12
N GLY A 86 -2.79 -8.47 13.30
CA GLY A 86 -2.08 -7.94 14.46
C GLY A 86 -0.57 -7.84 14.23
N GLN A 87 0.02 -8.89 13.65
CA GLN A 87 1.44 -8.92 13.29
C GLN A 87 1.75 -7.89 12.20
N ILE A 88 0.94 -7.86 11.12
CA ILE A 88 1.08 -6.88 10.03
C ILE A 88 1.05 -5.45 10.57
N LYS A 89 0.13 -5.15 11.49
CA LYS A 89 0.04 -3.83 12.13
C LYS A 89 1.30 -3.53 12.95
N ALA A 90 1.76 -4.48 13.77
CA ALA A 90 2.94 -4.29 14.61
C ALA A 90 4.21 -4.05 13.76
N ASP A 91 4.43 -4.88 12.74
CA ASP A 91 5.57 -4.76 11.83
C ASP A 91 5.55 -3.42 11.07
N ALA A 92 4.37 -3.00 10.61
CA ALA A 92 4.21 -1.73 9.93
C ALA A 92 4.46 -0.52 10.84
N ILE A 93 4.02 -0.57 12.10
CA ILE A 93 4.32 0.49 13.09
C ILE A 93 5.82 0.55 13.41
N GLN A 94 6.45 -0.62 13.56
CA GLN A 94 7.89 -0.70 13.79
C GLN A 94 8.67 -0.13 12.61
N ALA A 95 8.35 -0.55 11.38
CA ALA A 95 8.99 -0.05 10.17
C ALA A 95 8.81 1.47 9.99
N MET A 96 7.63 2.00 10.33
CA MET A 96 7.39 3.45 10.34
C MET A 96 8.27 4.17 11.37
N THR A 97 8.41 3.60 12.57
CA THR A 97 9.26 4.15 13.65
C THR A 97 10.73 4.14 13.25
N ASP A 98 11.20 3.04 12.67
CA ASP A 98 12.58 2.89 12.20
C ASP A 98 12.88 3.88 11.06
N ALA A 99 11.94 4.04 10.11
CA ALA A 99 12.08 5.00 9.03
C ALA A 99 12.18 6.46 9.54
N ILE A 100 11.38 6.83 10.54
CA ILE A 100 11.46 8.16 11.17
C ILE A 100 12.83 8.35 11.82
N ALA A 101 13.30 7.38 12.61
CA ALA A 101 14.60 7.46 13.26
C ALA A 101 15.76 7.55 12.25
N GLU A 102 15.66 6.82 11.13
CA GLU A 102 16.62 6.85 10.03
C GLU A 102 16.64 8.23 9.35
N VAL A 103 15.47 8.79 9.02
CA VAL A 103 15.35 10.15 8.44
C VAL A 103 16.00 11.18 9.35
N GLU A 104 15.69 11.16 10.65
CA GLU A 104 16.29 12.11 11.60
C GLU A 104 17.82 11.96 11.68
N ALA A 105 18.34 10.73 11.63
CA ALA A 105 19.78 10.49 11.65
C ALA A 105 20.46 11.01 10.37
N LEU A 106 19.84 10.80 9.21
CA LEU A 106 20.33 11.30 7.93
C LEU A 106 20.27 12.83 7.83
N GLU A 107 19.19 13.44 8.31
CA GLU A 107 19.06 14.90 8.35
C GLU A 107 20.11 15.54 9.26
N ARG A 108 20.41 14.95 10.43
CA ARG A 108 21.51 15.41 11.29
C ARG A 108 22.86 15.35 10.57
N LYS A 109 23.13 14.26 9.84
CA LYS A 109 24.36 14.12 9.03
C LYS A 109 24.42 15.17 7.91
N LYS A 110 23.31 15.37 7.20
CA LYS A 110 23.20 16.36 6.12
C LYS A 110 23.45 17.77 6.63
N SER A 111 22.84 18.15 7.75
CA SER A 111 23.06 19.47 8.37
C SER A 111 24.52 19.68 8.74
N HIS A 112 25.14 18.68 9.40
CA HIS A 112 26.56 18.76 9.75
C HIS A 112 27.47 18.90 8.52
N LEU A 113 27.23 18.11 7.47
CA LEU A 113 27.96 18.20 6.21
C LEU A 113 27.76 19.55 5.50
N SER A 114 26.54 20.08 5.53
CA SER A 114 26.21 21.38 4.93
C SER A 114 26.93 22.53 5.65
N GLU A 115 26.98 22.50 6.98
CA GLU A 115 27.75 23.48 7.77
C GLU A 115 29.25 23.42 7.45
N ARG A 116 29.81 22.20 7.35
CA ARG A 116 31.23 22.01 7.00
C ARG A 116 31.53 22.48 5.57
N PHE A 117 30.63 22.20 4.62
CA PHE A 117 30.72 22.69 3.25
C PHE A 117 30.78 24.22 3.22
N GLN A 118 29.83 24.90 3.86
CA GLN A 118 29.78 26.38 3.91
C GLN A 118 31.00 26.98 4.60
N THR A 119 31.50 26.33 5.66
CA THR A 119 32.70 26.79 6.37
C THR A 119 33.93 26.72 5.47
N ILE A 120 34.16 25.59 4.80
CA ILE A 120 35.33 25.41 3.90
C ILE A 120 35.25 26.41 2.74
N GLN A 121 34.07 26.60 2.16
CA GLN A 121 33.85 27.55 1.07
C GLN A 121 34.18 28.98 1.51
N SER A 122 33.64 29.42 2.65
CA SER A 122 33.89 30.76 3.20
C SER A 122 35.38 30.97 3.55
N GLU A 123 36.04 29.97 4.13
CA GLU A 123 37.47 30.02 4.43
C GLU A 123 38.32 30.13 3.16
N ALA A 124 37.96 29.41 2.10
CA ALA A 124 38.63 29.47 0.80
C ALA A 124 38.52 30.86 0.17
N ASP A 125 37.29 31.39 0.10
CA ASP A 125 36.99 32.69 -0.49
C ASP A 125 37.71 33.82 0.26
N GLN A 126 37.66 33.80 1.60
CA GLN A 126 38.34 34.79 2.43
C GLN A 126 39.87 34.72 2.32
N ALA A 127 40.44 33.52 2.24
CA ALA A 127 41.88 33.36 2.09
C ALA A 127 42.35 33.91 0.74
N LEU A 128 41.62 33.61 -0.34
CA LEU A 128 41.91 34.10 -1.67
C LEU A 128 41.80 35.62 -1.75
N GLU A 129 40.71 36.19 -1.24
CA GLU A 129 40.50 37.64 -1.22
C GLU A 129 41.63 38.37 -0.49
N LYS A 130 42.02 37.88 0.69
CA LYS A 130 43.14 38.44 1.48
C LYS A 130 44.47 38.36 0.72
N ALA A 131 44.76 37.24 0.06
CA ALA A 131 46.00 37.07 -0.67
C ALA A 131 46.07 37.99 -1.90
N GLN A 132 44.97 38.12 -2.65
CA GLN A 132 44.87 39.04 -3.78
C GLN A 132 44.97 40.50 -3.34
N GLN A 133 44.37 40.86 -2.20
CA GLN A 133 44.47 42.21 -1.66
C GLN A 133 45.92 42.54 -1.27
N ALA A 134 46.62 41.62 -0.61
CA ALA A 134 48.03 41.80 -0.25
C ALA A 134 48.92 42.00 -1.50
N GLU A 135 48.65 41.29 -2.59
CA GLU A 135 49.37 41.48 -3.86
C GLU A 135 49.10 42.87 -4.46
N ARG A 136 47.84 43.31 -4.50
CA ARG A 136 47.46 44.65 -5.00
C ARG A 136 48.09 45.77 -4.18
N ASP A 137 48.10 45.62 -2.86
CA ASP A 137 48.70 46.60 -1.95
C ASP A 137 50.22 46.68 -2.14
N ALA A 138 50.89 45.54 -2.30
CA ALA A 138 52.33 45.49 -2.57
C ALA A 138 52.68 46.10 -3.94
N ALA A 139 51.89 45.79 -4.99
CA ALA A 139 52.06 46.39 -6.32
C ALA A 139 51.85 47.91 -6.31
N THR A 140 50.85 48.39 -5.54
CA THR A 140 50.58 49.82 -5.37
C THR A 140 51.73 50.51 -4.64
N SER A 141 52.29 49.89 -3.62
CA SER A 141 53.48 50.39 -2.91
C SER A 141 54.69 50.50 -3.84
N TYR A 142 54.95 49.45 -4.63
CA TYR A 142 56.02 49.46 -5.63
C TYR A 142 55.87 50.60 -6.65
N ALA A 143 54.66 50.76 -7.20
CA ALA A 143 54.36 51.86 -8.14
C ALA A 143 54.56 53.25 -7.52
N LYS A 144 54.25 53.42 -6.22
CA LYS A 144 54.48 54.68 -5.50
C LYS A 144 55.98 54.99 -5.33
N CYS A 145 56.78 54.02 -4.90
CA CYS A 145 58.24 54.18 -4.75
C CYS A 145 58.92 54.48 -6.10
N LEU A 146 58.47 53.80 -7.18
CA LEU A 146 58.93 54.06 -8.53
C LEU A 146 58.62 55.50 -8.98
N ALA A 147 57.41 55.99 -8.70
CA ALA A 147 56.99 57.34 -9.06
C ALA A 147 57.72 58.43 -8.25
N SER A 148 58.12 58.16 -6.99
CA SER A 148 58.86 59.09 -6.16
C SER A 148 60.38 59.08 -6.37
N GLY A 149 60.91 58.12 -7.15
CA GLY A 149 62.34 57.94 -7.37
C GLY A 149 63.12 57.44 -6.13
N ASP A 150 62.42 56.78 -5.20
CA ASP A 150 63.03 56.23 -3.99
C ASP A 150 63.60 54.83 -4.28
N ALA A 151 64.89 54.77 -4.61
CA ALA A 151 65.56 53.53 -5.01
C ALA A 151 65.65 52.47 -3.89
N GLU A 152 65.75 52.89 -2.62
CA GLU A 152 65.74 51.94 -1.50
C GLU A 152 64.32 51.43 -1.22
N GLY A 153 63.33 52.33 -1.24
CA GLY A 153 61.92 51.97 -1.15
C GLY A 153 61.48 51.04 -2.26
N GLU A 154 61.93 51.27 -3.51
CA GLU A 154 61.64 50.42 -4.65
C GLU A 154 62.12 48.98 -4.44
N LYS A 155 63.36 48.80 -3.97
CA LYS A 155 63.95 47.48 -3.72
C LYS A 155 63.19 46.74 -2.62
N SER A 156 62.81 47.44 -1.55
CA SER A 156 62.00 46.88 -0.46
C SER A 156 60.61 46.47 -0.95
N ALA A 157 59.92 47.37 -1.67
CA ALA A 157 58.59 47.12 -2.21
C ALA A 157 58.57 46.01 -3.26
N SER A 158 59.62 45.86 -4.08
CA SER A 158 59.79 44.73 -4.99
C SER A 158 59.91 43.39 -4.25
N GLY A 159 60.66 43.37 -3.13
CA GLY A 159 60.75 42.20 -2.26
C GLY A 159 59.41 41.81 -1.65
N GLU A 160 58.63 42.78 -1.15
CA GLU A 160 57.28 42.54 -0.62
C GLU A 160 56.29 42.10 -1.72
N MET A 161 56.37 42.67 -2.93
CA MET A 161 55.57 42.22 -4.08
C MET A 161 55.88 40.76 -4.43
N GLN A 162 57.15 40.36 -4.44
CA GLN A 162 57.53 38.97 -4.70
C GLN A 162 57.03 38.02 -3.59
N LYS A 163 57.03 38.45 -2.33
CA LYS A 163 56.46 37.67 -1.22
C LYS A 163 54.94 37.52 -1.36
N ALA A 164 54.24 38.61 -1.65
CA ALA A 164 52.78 38.61 -1.84
C ALA A 164 52.37 37.70 -3.01
N ALA A 165 53.08 37.78 -4.15
CA ALA A 165 52.83 36.90 -5.30
C ALA A 165 53.06 35.41 -4.98
N LYS A 166 54.11 35.07 -4.22
CA LYS A 166 54.35 33.70 -3.75
C LYS A 166 53.25 33.21 -2.80
N GLN A 167 52.79 34.09 -1.91
CA GLN A 167 51.68 33.78 -1.00
C GLN A 167 50.39 33.54 -1.78
N LEU A 168 50.08 34.37 -2.77
CA LEU A 168 48.91 34.20 -3.63
C LEU A 168 48.96 32.86 -4.38
N ALA A 169 50.08 32.54 -5.03
CA ALA A 169 50.23 31.25 -5.71
C ALA A 169 50.07 30.03 -4.78
N THR A 170 50.49 30.16 -3.51
CA THR A 170 50.30 29.12 -2.49
C THR A 170 48.83 29.01 -2.08
N THR A 171 48.16 30.15 -1.88
CA THR A 171 46.73 30.21 -1.56
C THR A 171 45.88 29.66 -2.71
N ASP A 172 46.19 29.98 -3.97
CA ASP A 172 45.47 29.47 -5.14
C ASP A 172 45.50 27.92 -5.20
N GLU A 173 46.66 27.31 -4.96
CA GLU A 173 46.77 25.86 -4.90
C GLU A 173 46.03 25.26 -3.68
N GLN A 174 45.97 25.97 -2.56
CA GLN A 174 45.16 25.57 -1.41
C GLN A 174 43.66 25.61 -1.72
N VAL A 175 43.18 26.69 -2.35
CA VAL A 175 41.78 26.85 -2.77
C VAL A 175 41.40 25.75 -3.77
N ARG A 176 42.25 25.48 -4.76
CA ARG A 176 42.04 24.38 -5.71
C ARG A 176 41.87 23.02 -5.01
N ARG A 177 42.61 22.75 -3.94
CA ARG A 177 42.43 21.52 -3.14
C ARG A 177 41.14 21.53 -2.34
N GLN A 178 40.76 22.69 -1.79
CA GLN A 178 39.48 22.87 -1.11
C GLN A 178 38.31 22.68 -2.08
N ASP A 179 38.40 23.12 -3.33
CA ASP A 179 37.39 22.90 -4.37
C ASP A 179 37.17 21.41 -4.66
N LEU A 180 38.23 20.60 -4.70
CA LEU A 180 38.12 19.15 -4.85
C LEU A 180 37.39 18.52 -3.65
N ILE A 181 37.65 19.02 -2.43
CA ILE A 181 36.96 18.58 -1.22
C ILE A 181 35.49 19.00 -1.28
N LEU A 182 35.19 20.24 -1.63
CA LEU A 182 33.82 20.74 -1.79
C LEU A 182 33.04 19.93 -2.82
N GLY A 183 33.66 19.61 -3.97
CA GLY A 183 33.06 18.72 -4.98
C GLY A 183 32.71 17.34 -4.42
N ALA A 184 33.62 16.74 -3.63
CA ALA A 184 33.34 15.45 -2.98
C ALA A 184 32.23 15.56 -1.92
N LEU A 185 32.23 16.62 -1.11
CA LEU A 185 31.19 16.86 -0.11
C LEU A 185 29.81 17.10 -0.74
N GLN A 186 29.75 17.74 -1.92
CA GLN A 186 28.50 17.91 -2.67
C GLN A 186 27.92 16.56 -3.09
N VAL A 187 28.75 15.65 -3.61
CA VAL A 187 28.29 14.29 -3.99
C VAL A 187 27.75 13.53 -2.77
N GLU A 188 28.39 13.65 -1.61
CA GLU A 188 27.89 13.06 -0.36
C GLU A 188 26.57 13.69 0.10
N LEU A 189 26.41 15.01 -0.03
CA LEU A 189 25.15 15.70 0.27
C LEU A 189 24.01 15.24 -0.65
N ASP A 190 24.28 15.11 -1.95
CA ASP A 190 23.31 14.60 -2.93
C ASP A 190 22.91 13.14 -2.62
N THR A 191 23.89 12.33 -2.20
CA THR A 191 23.66 10.94 -1.77
C THR A 191 22.79 10.88 -0.52
N LEU A 192 23.05 11.73 0.48
CA LEU A 192 22.22 11.82 1.68
C LEU A 192 20.80 12.26 1.35
N GLU A 193 20.60 13.19 0.42
CA GLU A 193 19.26 13.61 -0.01
C GLU A 193 18.47 12.46 -0.63
N ALA A 194 19.11 11.66 -1.48
CA ALA A 194 18.50 10.47 -2.07
C ALA A 194 18.14 9.43 -0.98
N GLN A 195 19.02 9.22 0.01
CA GLN A 195 18.75 8.33 1.15
C GLN A 195 17.58 8.84 2.00
N ILE A 196 17.49 10.14 2.28
CA ILE A 196 16.38 10.75 3.02
C ILE A 196 15.06 10.53 2.27
N THR A 197 15.05 10.74 0.96
CA THR A 197 13.85 10.53 0.15
C THR A 197 13.42 9.07 0.16
N ASN A 198 14.37 8.13 0.04
CA ASN A 198 14.07 6.70 0.13
C ASN A 198 13.53 6.30 1.51
N ALA A 199 14.15 6.77 2.59
CA ALA A 199 13.71 6.47 3.96
C ALA A 199 12.30 7.03 4.22
N ARG A 200 11.99 8.24 3.73
CA ARG A 200 10.63 8.81 3.79
C ARG A 200 9.62 7.98 3.02
N GLN A 201 9.95 7.55 1.81
CA GLN A 201 9.09 6.68 1.00
C GLN A 201 8.78 5.36 1.72
N ARG A 202 9.80 4.71 2.31
CA ARG A 202 9.60 3.51 3.15
C ARG A 202 8.71 3.79 4.35
N GLY A 203 8.86 4.95 4.98
CA GLY A 203 7.99 5.39 6.08
C GLY A 203 6.52 5.55 5.65
N ASP A 204 6.26 6.15 4.48
CA ASP A 204 4.91 6.33 3.94
C ASP A 204 4.26 5.00 3.53
N GLU A 205 5.04 4.07 2.97
CA GLU A 205 4.59 2.70 2.68
C GLU A 205 4.22 1.96 3.96
N ALA A 206 5.07 2.03 4.99
CA ALA A 206 4.81 1.44 6.31
C ALA A 206 3.56 2.05 6.97
N LYS A 207 3.39 3.37 6.90
CA LYS A 207 2.18 4.07 7.36
C LYS A 207 0.93 3.58 6.63
N THR A 208 1.00 3.43 5.32
CA THR A 208 -0.11 2.93 4.48
C THR A 208 -0.49 1.50 4.87
N ALA A 209 0.50 0.64 5.11
CA ALA A 209 0.29 -0.72 5.61
C ALA A 209 -0.35 -0.73 7.00
N ALA A 210 0.12 0.11 7.92
CA ALA A 210 -0.45 0.24 9.27
C ALA A 210 -1.91 0.71 9.23
N LEU A 211 -2.22 1.74 8.44
CA LEU A 211 -3.59 2.24 8.26
C LEU A 211 -4.50 1.19 7.62
N SER A 212 -3.99 0.44 6.63
CA SER A 212 -4.73 -0.66 6.01
C SER A 212 -5.02 -1.78 6.99
N ALA A 213 -4.10 -2.06 7.92
CA ALA A 213 -4.31 -3.05 8.97
C ALA A 213 -5.32 -2.58 10.02
N VAL A 214 -5.28 -1.29 10.39
CA VAL A 214 -6.28 -0.67 11.27
C VAL A 214 -7.66 -0.68 10.62
N GLY A 215 -7.78 -0.27 9.35
CA GLY A 215 -9.04 -0.29 8.62
C GLY A 215 -9.66 -1.67 8.57
N PHE A 216 -8.86 -2.69 8.24
CA PHE A 216 -9.32 -4.08 8.25
C PHE A 216 -9.83 -4.53 9.63
N ALA A 217 -9.14 -4.16 10.72
CA ALA A 217 -9.60 -4.51 12.07
C ALA A 217 -10.91 -3.81 12.44
N LEU A 218 -11.08 -2.55 12.01
CA LEU A 218 -12.32 -1.79 12.22
C LEU A 218 -13.49 -2.35 11.40
N ASP A 219 -13.25 -2.83 10.18
CA ASP A 219 -14.25 -3.52 9.38
C ASP A 219 -14.82 -4.75 10.11
N GLU A 220 -13.95 -5.52 10.75
CA GLU A 220 -14.33 -6.71 11.53
C GLU A 220 -15.05 -6.35 12.83
N GLU A 221 -14.59 -5.32 13.54
CA GLU A 221 -15.28 -4.79 14.72
C GLU A 221 -16.68 -4.28 14.36
N TRP A 222 -16.80 -3.56 13.25
CA TRP A 222 -18.08 -3.08 12.72
C TRP A 222 -19.03 -4.23 12.37
N ASN A 223 -18.53 -5.28 11.72
CA ASN A 223 -19.31 -6.48 11.44
C ASN A 223 -19.81 -7.14 12.73
N ALA A 224 -18.96 -7.26 13.76
CA ALA A 224 -19.34 -7.83 15.05
C ALA A 224 -20.44 -7.00 15.75
N VAL A 225 -20.34 -5.68 15.71
CA VAL A 225 -21.40 -4.78 16.23
C VAL A 225 -22.69 -4.92 15.43
N THR A 226 -22.58 -5.08 14.11
CA THR A 226 -23.74 -5.27 13.23
C THR A 226 -24.48 -6.58 13.52
N GLU A 227 -23.77 -7.65 13.90
CA GLU A 227 -24.39 -8.90 14.37
C GLU A 227 -25.14 -8.72 15.70
N GLN A 228 -24.61 -7.89 16.62
CA GLN A 228 -25.32 -7.54 17.85
C GLN A 228 -26.57 -6.72 17.56
N LEU A 229 -26.49 -5.78 16.61
CA LEU A 229 -27.63 -5.00 16.14
C LEU A 229 -28.71 -5.92 15.56
N LEU A 230 -28.34 -6.91 14.75
CA LEU A 230 -29.25 -7.95 14.24
C LEU A 230 -29.95 -8.67 15.40
N ALA A 231 -29.20 -9.14 16.40
CA ALA A 231 -29.76 -9.87 17.53
C ALA A 231 -30.78 -9.04 18.32
N VAL A 232 -30.48 -7.77 18.60
CA VAL A 232 -31.40 -6.87 19.32
C VAL A 232 -32.60 -6.48 18.44
N GLY A 233 -32.35 -6.12 17.18
CA GLY A 233 -33.40 -5.75 16.22
C GLY A 233 -34.38 -6.88 15.96
N ALA A 234 -33.89 -8.12 15.88
CA ALA A 234 -34.73 -9.31 15.74
C ALA A 234 -35.67 -9.50 16.93
N ARG A 235 -35.19 -9.28 18.17
CA ARG A 235 -36.03 -9.34 19.38
C ARG A 235 -37.11 -8.25 19.37
N LEU A 236 -36.76 -7.02 18.97
CA LEU A 236 -37.72 -5.92 18.84
C LEU A 236 -38.84 -6.26 17.85
N LEU A 237 -38.49 -6.82 16.69
CA LEU A 237 -39.48 -7.26 15.71
C LEU A 237 -40.31 -8.45 16.21
N ALA A 238 -39.69 -9.41 16.90
CA ALA A 238 -40.41 -10.55 17.48
C ALA A 238 -41.48 -10.08 18.47
N VAL A 239 -41.17 -9.11 19.35
CA VAL A 239 -42.18 -8.49 20.24
C VAL A 239 -43.31 -7.84 19.43
N SER A 240 -42.99 -7.13 18.35
CA SER A 240 -44.00 -6.53 17.46
C SER A 240 -44.92 -7.60 16.88
N TYR A 241 -44.36 -8.71 16.38
CA TYR A 241 -45.12 -9.83 15.83
C TYR A 241 -46.03 -10.49 16.87
N GLN A 242 -45.54 -10.72 18.10
CA GLN A 242 -46.35 -11.27 19.20
C GLN A 242 -47.53 -10.36 19.58
N LYS A 243 -47.41 -9.05 19.36
CA LYS A 243 -48.49 -8.07 19.56
C LYS A 243 -49.42 -7.92 18.35
N GLY A 244 -49.23 -8.70 17.29
CA GLY A 244 -50.00 -8.61 16.04
C GLY A 244 -49.55 -7.49 15.09
N GLY A 245 -48.38 -6.88 15.32
CA GLY A 245 -47.81 -5.86 14.44
C GLY A 245 -47.12 -6.45 13.20
N MET A 246 -46.92 -5.65 12.16
CA MET A 246 -46.28 -6.07 10.90
C MET A 246 -44.74 -5.92 10.88
N GLY A 247 -44.13 -5.47 11.97
CA GLY A 247 -42.67 -5.33 12.07
C GLY A 247 -42.08 -4.28 11.13
N GLU A 248 -42.72 -3.12 11.01
CA GLU A 248 -42.30 -2.03 10.12
C GLU A 248 -41.22 -1.11 10.73
N GLY A 249 -40.99 -1.20 12.05
CA GLY A 249 -40.12 -0.26 12.78
C GLY A 249 -38.65 -0.25 12.35
N LEU A 250 -38.19 -1.27 11.62
CA LEU A 250 -36.83 -1.37 11.07
C LEU A 250 -36.80 -1.36 9.53
N SER A 251 -37.89 -0.93 8.89
CA SER A 251 -38.02 -0.99 7.42
C SER A 251 -37.04 -0.11 6.65
N GLY A 252 -36.56 0.98 7.26
CA GLY A 252 -35.54 1.87 6.67
C GLY A 252 -34.11 1.57 7.12
N LEU A 253 -33.88 0.52 7.92
CA LEU A 253 -32.54 0.19 8.41
C LEU A 253 -31.81 -0.68 7.40
N GLU A 254 -30.77 -0.09 6.80
CA GLU A 254 -29.80 -0.78 5.96
C GLU A 254 -28.40 -0.48 6.51
N VAL A 255 -27.65 -1.52 6.84
CA VAL A 255 -26.33 -1.37 7.45
C VAL A 255 -25.29 -2.07 6.57
N PRO A 256 -24.22 -1.38 6.14
CA PRO A 256 -23.17 -2.03 5.39
C PRO A 256 -22.48 -3.07 6.27
N ARG A 257 -22.02 -4.16 5.68
CA ARG A 257 -21.06 -5.08 6.28
C ARG A 257 -19.90 -5.27 5.31
N PHE A 258 -18.74 -5.58 5.84
CA PHE A 258 -17.49 -5.62 5.11
C PHE A 258 -16.97 -7.06 4.98
N GLY A 259 -16.10 -7.29 4.01
CA GLY A 259 -15.50 -8.60 3.79
C GLY A 259 -16.41 -9.61 3.03
N PRO A 260 -15.86 -10.80 2.72
CA PRO A 260 -16.50 -11.76 1.81
C PRO A 260 -17.56 -12.64 2.46
N PHE A 261 -17.77 -12.51 3.77
CA PHE A 261 -18.75 -13.28 4.54
C PHE A 261 -20.11 -12.63 4.60
N HIS A 262 -20.20 -11.34 4.26
CA HIS A 262 -21.37 -10.55 4.57
C HIS A 262 -21.91 -9.83 3.33
N SER A 263 -23.22 -9.91 3.15
CA SER A 263 -24.00 -8.91 2.42
C SER A 263 -24.35 -7.75 3.36
N ARG A 264 -24.97 -6.70 2.84
CA ARG A 264 -25.60 -5.68 3.70
C ARG A 264 -26.60 -6.35 4.64
N LEU A 265 -26.78 -5.75 5.82
CA LEU A 265 -27.82 -6.14 6.75
C LEU A 265 -29.09 -5.36 6.41
N GLU A 266 -30.15 -6.08 6.07
CA GLU A 266 -31.42 -5.52 5.61
C GLU A 266 -32.59 -5.97 6.50
N ARG A 267 -33.74 -5.30 6.35
CA ARG A 267 -34.98 -5.65 7.06
C ARG A 267 -35.33 -7.15 6.97
N SER A 268 -35.08 -7.78 5.83
CA SER A 268 -35.33 -9.21 5.60
C SER A 268 -34.56 -10.10 6.57
N ASP A 269 -33.31 -9.75 6.88
CA ASP A 269 -32.46 -10.46 7.84
C ASP A 269 -33.03 -10.37 9.26
N PHE A 270 -33.41 -9.17 9.70
CA PHE A 270 -34.05 -8.97 11.00
C PHE A 270 -35.37 -9.74 11.10
N ALA A 271 -36.20 -9.70 10.05
CA ALA A 271 -37.48 -10.40 10.03
C ALA A 271 -37.31 -11.93 10.03
N ALA A 272 -36.32 -12.45 9.29
CA ALA A 272 -35.99 -13.87 9.29
C ALA A 272 -35.52 -14.33 10.68
N ALA A 273 -34.60 -13.59 11.31
CA ALA A 273 -34.14 -13.88 12.65
C ALA A 273 -35.28 -13.79 13.69
N ALA A 274 -36.11 -12.75 13.62
CA ALA A 274 -37.23 -12.53 14.54
C ALA A 274 -38.27 -13.66 14.54
N ARG A 275 -38.56 -14.25 13.37
CA ARG A 275 -39.51 -15.36 13.24
C ARG A 275 -39.08 -16.63 13.96
N ASN A 276 -37.79 -16.77 14.26
CA ASN A 276 -37.24 -17.90 14.99
C ASN A 276 -37.24 -17.69 16.51
N ILE A 277 -37.69 -16.53 17.00
CA ILE A 277 -37.71 -16.20 18.42
C ILE A 277 -39.10 -16.49 19.00
N SER A 278 -39.16 -17.40 19.98
CA SER A 278 -40.40 -17.75 20.66
C SER A 278 -40.79 -16.75 21.76
N LEU A 279 -42.07 -16.76 22.16
CA LEU A 279 -42.53 -15.96 23.29
C LEU A 279 -41.79 -16.30 24.59
N GLU A 280 -41.55 -17.59 24.84
CA GLU A 280 -40.78 -18.05 26.02
C GLU A 280 -39.36 -17.48 26.04
N GLN A 281 -38.69 -17.45 24.88
CA GLN A 281 -37.36 -16.86 24.73
C GLN A 281 -37.37 -15.34 24.97
N LEU A 282 -38.43 -14.64 24.58
CA LEU A 282 -38.58 -13.20 24.82
C LEU A 282 -38.78 -12.87 26.30
N LEU A 283 -39.53 -13.71 27.02
CA LEU A 283 -39.83 -13.51 28.45
C LEU A 283 -38.68 -13.94 29.37
N ALA A 284 -37.76 -14.77 28.89
CA ALA A 284 -36.57 -15.21 29.62
C ALA A 284 -35.34 -14.29 29.42
N ALA A 285 -35.45 -13.29 28.53
CA ALA A 285 -34.36 -12.42 28.10
C ALA A 285 -34.06 -11.25 29.05
#